data_AF-A0A351YVF4-F1
#
_entry.id   AF-A0A351YVF4-F1
#
_cell.length_a   1.000
_cell.length_b   1.000
_cell.length_c   1.000
_cell.angle_alpha   90.00
_cell.angle_beta   90.00
_cell.angle_gamma   90.00
#
_symmetry.space_group_name_H-M   'P 1'
#
loop_
_entity.id
_entity.type
_entity.pdbx_description
1 polymer ?
#
loop_
_entity_poly.entity_id
_entity_poly.type
_entity_poly.pdbx_seq_one_letter_code
_entity_poly.pdbx_strand_id
1 'polypeptide(L)'
;MENQGYVYILQSQNCDCIKIGGTDYPPLKRIKEINATEPYKSLGKWELAECLEVKNWRIVEHNLHYRFRSSLNTEIKNQKELFHLSVADASKALNEANSEEIVYKPKIDRMFQDEAFLSYIVQLFKFTGLVHWIEQQGIWTFVLFPSTNGGRYFTMNIGSHEVAFSTLRKKDRKKLNMLMLDSLILDFPNVKKWLDKHNGSICTENYATALPHSVSVHFEGSFSDALELFSLDGVRRALIAYWYEALIKKTEENKLSTYERYHNYNAVAKIMKRIKE
;
A
#
# COMPACT_ATOMS: atom_id res chain seq x y z
N MET A 1 -11.55 -4.23 23.87
CA MET A 1 -11.21 -4.06 22.45
C MET A 1 -10.95 -2.58 22.27
N GLU A 2 -9.72 -2.14 22.48
CA GLU A 2 -9.51 -0.71 22.75
C GLU A 2 -8.93 -0.01 21.54
N ASN A 3 -9.79 0.71 20.81
CA ASN A 3 -9.47 1.82 19.89
C ASN A 3 -8.33 1.63 18.86
N GLN A 4 -8.11 0.42 18.32
CA GLN A 4 -7.22 0.27 17.17
C GLN A 4 -7.72 1.11 15.99
N GLY A 5 -6.80 1.77 15.29
CA GLY A 5 -7.14 2.59 14.14
C GLY A 5 -5.91 3.29 13.57
N TYR A 6 -6.14 4.44 12.96
CA TYR A 6 -5.15 5.17 12.19
C TYR A 6 -5.00 6.58 12.73
N VAL A 7 -3.77 7.06 12.77
CA VAL A 7 -3.43 8.47 12.96
C VAL A 7 -2.75 8.95 11.70
N TYR A 8 -3.25 10.05 11.14
CA TYR A 8 -2.83 10.56 9.85
C TYR A 8 -2.50 12.04 9.89
N ILE A 9 -1.65 12.46 8.96
CA ILE A 9 -1.31 13.85 8.68
C ILE A 9 -1.77 14.12 7.25
N LEU A 10 -2.61 15.14 7.09
CA LEU A 10 -3.01 15.65 5.78
C LEU A 10 -2.41 17.02 5.53
N GLN A 11 -2.13 17.30 4.27
CA GLN A 11 -1.69 18.60 3.79
C GLN A 11 -2.65 19.10 2.70
N SER A 12 -2.68 20.42 2.49
CA SER A 12 -3.37 21.06 1.38
C SER A 12 -2.49 22.16 0.82
N GLN A 13 -2.52 22.38 -0.49
CA GLN A 13 -1.83 23.53 -1.10
C GLN A 13 -2.55 24.85 -0.85
N ASN A 14 -3.82 24.80 -0.41
CA ASN A 14 -4.67 25.95 -0.18
C ASN A 14 -4.73 26.36 1.30
N CYS A 15 -3.93 25.74 2.16
CA CYS A 15 -3.86 26.03 3.59
C CYS A 15 -2.41 25.95 4.06
N ASP A 16 -1.97 26.92 4.87
CA ASP A 16 -0.65 26.93 5.50
C ASP A 16 -0.55 26.00 6.72
N CYS A 17 -1.68 25.40 7.12
CA CYS A 17 -1.77 24.43 8.19
C CYS A 17 -1.75 23.00 7.66
N ILE A 18 -1.26 22.09 8.49
CA ILE A 18 -1.51 20.66 8.33
C ILE A 18 -2.70 20.24 9.18
N LYS A 19 -3.34 19.13 8.81
CA LYS A 19 -4.38 18.49 9.61
C LYS A 19 -3.84 17.23 10.26
N ILE A 20 -3.94 17.13 11.58
CA ILE A 20 -3.61 15.90 12.33
C ILE A 20 -4.93 15.31 12.84
N GLY A 21 -5.22 14.06 12.48
CA GLY A 21 -6.45 13.42 12.92
C GLY A 21 -6.32 11.92 13.11
N GLY A 22 -7.29 11.34 13.81
CA GLY A 22 -7.44 9.91 14.00
C GLY A 22 -8.74 9.35 13.42
N THR A 23 -8.79 8.04 13.23
CA THR A 23 -9.96 7.32 12.72
C THR A 23 -9.86 5.82 13.02
N ASP A 24 -10.99 5.15 13.29
CA ASP A 24 -11.13 3.70 13.35
C ASP A 24 -11.45 3.07 11.99
N TYR A 25 -11.67 3.88 10.95
CA TYR A 25 -11.85 3.46 9.56
C TYR A 25 -10.60 3.75 8.71
N PRO A 26 -10.42 3.04 7.58
CA PRO A 26 -9.34 3.31 6.63
C PRO A 26 -9.21 4.79 6.25
N PRO A 27 -7.98 5.34 6.16
CA PRO A 27 -7.76 6.76 5.88
C PRO A 27 -8.49 7.27 4.63
N LEU A 28 -8.58 6.46 3.57
CA LEU A 28 -9.31 6.78 2.34
C LEU A 28 -10.75 7.26 2.62
N LYS A 29 -11.49 6.57 3.50
CA LYS A 29 -12.87 6.93 3.84
C LYS A 29 -12.91 8.28 4.55
N ARG A 30 -12.02 8.47 5.52
CA ARG A 30 -11.97 9.68 6.34
C ARG A 30 -11.55 10.91 5.53
N ILE A 31 -10.59 10.77 4.62
CA ILE A 31 -10.14 11.86 3.74
C ILE A 31 -11.26 12.32 2.80
N LYS A 32 -12.09 11.39 2.28
CA LYS A 32 -13.28 11.75 1.49
C LYS A 32 -14.27 12.60 2.29
N GLU A 33 -14.54 12.21 3.54
CA GLU A 33 -15.43 12.96 4.43
C GLU A 33 -14.88 14.37 4.73
N ILE A 34 -13.58 14.48 5.02
CA ILE A 34 -12.90 15.75 5.28
C ILE A 34 -13.01 16.68 4.07
N ASN A 35 -12.71 16.18 2.87
CA ASN A 35 -12.81 16.97 1.65
C ASN A 35 -14.25 17.36 1.26
N ALA A 36 -15.27 16.77 1.90
CA ALA A 36 -16.68 17.10 1.66
C ALA A 36 -17.29 18.03 2.71
N THR A 37 -16.59 18.31 3.82
CA THR A 37 -17.19 18.96 5.01
C THR A 37 -16.47 20.26 5.38
N GLU A 38 -17.22 21.33 5.69
CA GLU A 38 -16.66 22.57 6.21
C GLU A 38 -16.11 22.41 7.64
N PRO A 39 -15.05 23.15 8.04
CA PRO A 39 -14.33 24.16 7.25
C PRO A 39 -13.30 23.57 6.27
N TYR A 40 -13.04 22.26 6.34
CA TYR A 40 -11.94 21.63 5.60
C TYR A 40 -12.13 21.67 4.09
N LYS A 41 -13.37 21.51 3.61
CA LYS A 41 -13.72 21.57 2.19
C LYS A 41 -13.20 22.86 1.52
N SER A 42 -13.43 24.02 2.14
CA SER A 42 -12.98 25.32 1.62
C SER A 42 -11.47 25.52 1.66
N LEU A 43 -10.77 24.71 2.47
CA LEU A 43 -9.31 24.76 2.66
C LEU A 43 -8.57 23.64 1.90
N GLY A 44 -9.31 22.71 1.29
CA GLY A 44 -8.78 21.56 0.56
C GLY A 44 -8.39 21.89 -0.89
N LYS A 45 -8.03 20.91 -1.72
CA LYS A 45 -8.09 19.46 -1.48
C LYS A 45 -7.01 19.00 -0.48
N TRP A 46 -7.44 18.29 0.55
CA TRP A 46 -6.58 17.63 1.53
C TRP A 46 -6.11 16.28 1.01
N GLU A 47 -4.82 16.02 1.12
CA GLU A 47 -4.14 14.83 0.63
C GLU A 47 -3.31 14.18 1.73
N LEU A 48 -3.17 12.85 1.66
CA LEU A 48 -2.46 12.09 2.69
C LEU A 48 -0.95 12.35 2.61
N ALA A 49 -0.38 12.90 3.68
CA ALA A 49 1.05 13.11 3.79
C ALA A 49 1.74 11.94 4.52
N GLU A 50 1.17 11.49 5.64
CA GLU A 50 1.70 10.40 6.48
C GLU A 50 0.56 9.69 7.21
N CYS A 51 0.72 8.39 7.48
CA CYS A 51 -0.26 7.61 8.23
C CYS A 51 0.40 6.49 9.02
N LEU A 52 -0.02 6.29 10.27
CA LEU A 52 0.31 5.12 11.07
C LEU A 52 -0.94 4.40 11.57
N GLU A 53 -0.95 3.09 11.43
CA GLU A 53 -1.89 2.19 12.10
C GLU A 53 -1.37 1.85 13.50
N VAL A 54 -2.17 2.15 14.52
CA VAL A 54 -1.81 2.06 15.93
C VAL A 54 -2.87 1.33 16.76
N LYS A 55 -2.46 0.72 17.87
CA LYS A 55 -3.31 -0.04 18.79
C LYS A 55 -4.34 0.83 19.48
N ASN A 56 -4.02 2.08 19.80
CA ASN A 56 -4.98 3.05 20.35
C ASN A 56 -4.82 4.42 19.69
N TRP A 57 -5.60 4.67 18.63
CA TRP A 57 -5.48 5.91 17.86
C TRP A 57 -5.87 7.16 18.66
N ARG A 58 -6.79 7.03 19.61
CA ARG A 58 -7.24 8.15 20.46
C ARG A 58 -6.12 8.66 21.37
N ILE A 59 -5.35 7.75 21.96
CA ILE A 59 -4.21 8.13 22.81
C ILE A 59 -3.13 8.81 21.97
N VAL A 60 -2.78 8.22 20.82
CA VAL A 60 -1.72 8.75 19.95
C VAL A 60 -2.11 10.11 19.37
N GLU A 61 -3.33 10.26 18.86
CA GLU A 61 -3.85 11.54 18.36
C GLU A 61 -3.87 12.60 19.48
N HIS A 62 -4.41 12.26 20.65
CA HIS A 62 -4.47 13.18 21.78
C HIS A 62 -3.08 13.69 22.19
N ASN A 63 -2.10 12.79 22.26
CA ASN A 63 -0.72 13.14 22.61
C ASN A 63 -0.09 14.07 21.56
N LEU A 64 -0.35 13.85 20.26
CA LEU A 64 0.12 14.74 19.21
C LEU A 64 -0.53 16.11 19.28
N HIS A 65 -1.86 16.17 19.45
CA HIS A 65 -2.59 17.43 19.61
C HIS A 65 -2.10 18.20 20.84
N TYR A 66 -1.84 17.52 21.95
CA TYR A 66 -1.30 18.13 23.16
C TYR A 66 0.12 18.66 22.94
N ARG A 67 0.99 17.85 22.32
CA ARG A 67 2.38 18.24 21.97
C ARG A 67 2.42 19.50 21.11
N PHE A 68 1.47 19.64 20.19
CA PHE A 68 1.41 20.74 19.22
C PHE A 68 0.39 21.82 19.56
N ARG A 69 -0.13 21.83 20.78
CA ARG A 69 -1.19 22.77 21.21
C ARG A 69 -0.80 24.24 20.99
N SER A 70 0.47 24.59 21.15
CA SER A 70 0.97 25.95 20.92
C SER A 70 0.89 26.40 19.45
N SER A 71 0.83 25.45 18.52
CA SER A 71 0.78 25.69 17.07
C SER A 71 -0.63 25.50 16.50
N LEU A 72 -1.65 25.28 17.33
CA LEU A 72 -3.04 25.12 16.89
C LEU A 72 -3.53 26.41 16.22
N ASN A 73 -4.06 26.31 15.00
CA ASN A 73 -4.73 27.42 14.35
C ASN A 73 -6.06 27.70 15.09
N THR A 74 -6.20 28.91 15.63
CA THR A 74 -7.41 29.35 16.35
C THR A 74 -8.25 30.35 15.56
N GLU A 75 -7.78 30.78 14.39
CA GLU A 75 -8.43 31.74 13.51
C GLU A 75 -9.54 31.08 12.68
N ILE A 76 -9.30 29.83 12.24
CA ILE A 76 -10.29 29.04 11.51
C ILE A 76 -11.31 28.48 12.49
N LYS A 77 -12.54 28.96 12.40
CA LYS A 77 -13.67 28.53 13.24
C LYS A 77 -14.05 27.06 12.98
N ASN A 78 -14.65 26.42 13.97
CA ASN A 78 -15.23 25.08 13.89
C ASN A 78 -14.24 23.94 13.56
N GLN A 79 -12.98 24.06 13.95
CA GLN A 79 -12.00 22.98 13.90
C GLN A 79 -11.08 23.01 15.13
N LYS A 80 -10.45 21.87 15.45
CA LYS A 80 -9.48 21.72 16.55
C LYS A 80 -8.27 20.87 16.14
N GLU A 81 -8.05 20.75 14.83
CA GLU A 81 -7.20 19.71 14.25
C GLU A 81 -6.22 20.29 13.20
N LEU A 82 -6.22 21.61 12.99
CA LEU A 82 -5.31 22.32 12.09
C LEU A 82 -4.19 22.99 12.87
N PHE A 83 -2.95 22.75 12.45
CA PHE A 83 -1.76 23.24 13.13
C PHE A 83 -0.81 23.94 12.15
N HIS A 84 -0.25 25.08 12.55
CA HIS A 84 0.81 25.79 11.83
C HIS A 84 2.15 25.07 12.05
N LEU A 85 2.33 23.95 11.35
CA LEU A 85 3.49 23.07 11.44
C LEU A 85 3.85 22.53 10.07
N SER A 86 5.12 22.20 9.88
CA SER A 86 5.55 21.48 8.69
C SER A 86 5.10 20.01 8.77
N VAL A 87 4.86 19.40 7.61
CA VAL A 87 4.63 17.95 7.49
C VAL A 87 5.81 17.16 8.08
N ALA A 88 7.04 17.65 7.91
CA ALA A 88 8.23 16.98 8.41
C ALA A 88 8.24 16.87 9.94
N ASP A 89 7.92 17.97 10.64
CA ASP A 89 7.90 18.00 12.11
C ASP A 89 6.79 17.12 12.68
N ALA A 90 5.61 17.18 12.09
CA ALA A 90 4.49 16.34 12.51
C ALA A 90 4.76 14.86 12.22
N SER A 91 5.32 14.54 11.06
CA SER A 91 5.67 13.15 10.69
C SER A 91 6.76 12.60 11.60
N LYS A 92 7.76 13.41 11.95
CA LYS A 92 8.78 13.04 12.93
C LYS A 92 8.14 12.71 14.28
N ALA A 93 7.26 13.57 14.79
CA ALA A 93 6.56 13.33 16.05
C ALA A 93 5.64 12.11 16.01
N LEU A 94 4.95 11.87 14.89
CA LEU A 94 4.10 10.70 14.70
C LEU A 94 4.93 9.40 14.69
N ASN A 95 6.09 9.39 14.04
CA ASN A 95 7.00 8.25 14.02
C ASN A 95 7.77 8.04 15.34
N GLU A 96 7.85 9.07 16.20
CA GLU A 96 8.34 8.98 17.58
C GLU A 96 7.29 8.39 18.54
N ALA A 97 6.04 8.19 18.11
CA ALA A 97 5.02 7.55 18.93
C ALA A 97 5.50 6.17 19.42
N ASN A 98 5.18 5.82 20.67
CA ASN A 98 5.70 4.63 21.34
C ASN A 98 5.60 3.40 20.41
N SER A 99 6.73 2.77 20.13
CA SER A 99 6.81 1.67 19.18
C SER A 99 5.93 0.47 19.54
N GLU A 100 5.54 0.34 20.82
CA GLU A 100 4.59 -0.65 21.31
C GLU A 100 3.16 -0.41 20.83
N GLU A 101 2.82 0.82 20.43
CA GLU A 101 1.52 1.20 19.87
C GLU A 101 1.40 0.84 18.39
N ILE A 102 2.51 0.59 17.68
CA ILE A 102 2.48 0.37 16.23
C ILE A 102 1.99 -1.05 15.92
N VAL A 103 0.92 -1.15 15.13
CA VAL A 103 0.37 -2.44 14.71
C VAL A 103 1.34 -3.13 13.74
N TYR A 104 1.54 -4.44 13.93
CA TYR A 104 2.41 -5.31 13.13
C TYR A 104 3.91 -4.96 13.10
N LYS A 105 4.41 -4.13 14.02
CA LYS A 105 5.82 -3.74 14.08
C LYS A 105 6.83 -4.89 13.86
N PRO A 106 6.71 -6.07 14.50
CA PRO A 106 7.66 -7.17 14.27
C PRO A 106 7.68 -7.70 12.82
N LYS A 107 6.52 -7.77 12.16
CA LYS A 107 6.44 -8.20 10.75
C LYS A 107 7.09 -7.18 9.83
N ILE A 108 6.87 -5.90 10.12
CA ILE A 108 7.43 -4.81 9.33
C ILE A 108 8.95 -4.79 9.52
N ASP A 109 9.44 -4.86 10.75
CA ASP A 109 10.87 -4.86 11.03
C ASP A 109 11.57 -6.08 10.39
N ARG A 110 10.92 -7.25 10.35
CA ARG A 110 11.40 -8.42 9.60
C ARG A 110 11.57 -8.14 8.10
N MET A 111 10.64 -7.40 7.46
CA MET A 111 10.78 -7.03 6.05
C MET A 111 12.02 -6.16 5.83
N PHE A 112 12.30 -5.22 6.74
CA PHE A 112 13.46 -4.31 6.62
C PHE A 112 14.81 -4.98 6.93
N GLN A 113 14.81 -6.17 7.52
CA GLN A 113 16.02 -6.96 7.75
C GLN A 113 16.41 -7.84 6.55
N ASP A 114 15.47 -8.11 5.64
CA ASP A 114 15.72 -8.89 4.41
C ASP A 114 15.91 -7.93 3.23
N GLU A 115 17.16 -7.53 2.97
CA GLU A 115 17.50 -6.56 1.93
C GLU A 115 17.04 -7.00 0.52
N ALA A 116 17.13 -8.30 0.23
CA ALA A 116 16.70 -8.84 -1.05
C ALA A 116 15.18 -8.71 -1.22
N PHE A 117 14.43 -9.00 -0.16
CA PHE A 117 12.98 -8.81 -0.16
C PHE A 117 12.58 -7.33 -0.26
N LEU A 118 13.22 -6.47 0.53
CA LEU A 118 12.94 -5.03 0.54
C LEU A 118 13.22 -4.41 -0.83
N SER A 119 14.37 -4.73 -1.44
CA SER A 119 14.73 -4.27 -2.78
C SER A 119 13.68 -4.68 -3.80
N TYR A 120 13.25 -5.95 -3.76
CA TYR A 120 12.22 -6.44 -4.66
C TYR A 120 10.87 -5.74 -4.47
N ILE A 121 10.40 -5.56 -3.23
CA ILE A 121 9.11 -4.90 -2.97
C ILE A 121 9.13 -3.44 -3.38
N VAL A 122 10.22 -2.71 -3.11
CA VAL A 122 10.37 -1.32 -3.57
C VAL A 122 10.28 -1.26 -5.09
N GLN A 123 10.96 -2.16 -5.81
CA GLN A 123 10.90 -2.20 -7.26
C GLN A 123 9.53 -2.65 -7.78
N LEU A 124 8.85 -3.58 -7.11
CA LEU A 124 7.49 -3.98 -7.46
C LEU A 124 6.52 -2.79 -7.34
N PHE A 125 6.62 -1.97 -6.28
CA PHE A 125 5.80 -0.77 -6.12
C PHE A 125 6.05 0.25 -7.24
N LYS A 126 7.32 0.49 -7.59
CA LYS A 126 7.69 1.38 -8.71
C LYS A 126 7.22 0.83 -10.06
N PHE A 127 7.41 -0.46 -10.29
CA PHE A 127 7.11 -1.15 -11.54
C PHE A 127 5.60 -1.21 -11.81
N THR A 128 4.82 -1.46 -10.76
CA THR A 128 3.35 -1.53 -10.81
C THR A 128 2.66 -0.18 -10.88
N GLY A 129 3.36 0.91 -10.58
CA GLY A 129 2.78 2.25 -10.51
C GLY A 129 1.92 2.48 -9.27
N LEU A 130 1.85 1.53 -8.31
CA LEU A 130 1.07 1.68 -7.08
C LEU A 130 1.47 2.89 -6.23
N VAL A 131 2.68 3.41 -6.42
CA VAL A 131 3.13 4.70 -5.86
C VAL A 131 2.19 5.88 -6.19
N HIS A 132 1.39 5.77 -7.26
CA HIS A 132 0.40 6.77 -7.67
C HIS A 132 -1.01 6.49 -7.15
N TRP A 133 -1.21 5.36 -6.46
CA TRP A 133 -2.51 4.89 -5.97
C TRP A 133 -2.59 4.83 -4.44
N ILE A 134 -1.71 5.57 -3.76
CA ILE A 134 -1.57 5.56 -2.29
C ILE A 134 -2.81 6.08 -1.58
N GLU A 135 -3.52 7.04 -2.17
CA GLU A 135 -4.79 7.52 -1.62
C GLU A 135 -5.85 6.41 -1.63
N GLN A 136 -5.81 5.50 -2.62
CA GLN A 136 -6.76 4.40 -2.83
C GLN A 136 -6.39 3.12 -2.05
N GLN A 137 -5.48 3.21 -1.06
CA GLN A 137 -5.23 2.09 -0.13
C GLN A 137 -6.54 1.55 0.46
N GLY A 138 -6.61 0.23 0.57
CA GLY A 138 -7.79 -0.50 0.99
C GLY A 138 -8.69 -0.93 -0.17
N ILE A 139 -8.66 -0.27 -1.33
CA ILE A 139 -9.18 -0.85 -2.59
C ILE A 139 -8.21 -1.93 -3.08
N TRP A 140 -6.91 -1.62 -3.01
CA TRP A 140 -5.84 -2.59 -3.11
C TRP A 140 -5.25 -2.85 -1.73
N THR A 141 -4.67 -4.02 -1.54
CA THR A 141 -4.07 -4.42 -0.27
C THR A 141 -2.71 -5.03 -0.49
N PHE A 142 -1.79 -4.71 0.42
CA PHE A 142 -0.50 -5.35 0.60
C PHE A 142 -0.47 -6.01 1.99
N VAL A 143 -0.24 -7.32 2.03
CA VAL A 143 -0.25 -8.11 3.26
C VAL A 143 1.09 -8.84 3.39
N LEU A 144 1.81 -8.61 4.49
CA LEU A 144 3.08 -9.23 4.85
C LEU A 144 2.87 -10.50 5.67
N PHE A 145 3.59 -11.54 5.26
CA PHE A 145 3.60 -12.84 5.92
C PHE A 145 2.19 -13.34 6.25
N PRO A 146 1.27 -13.44 5.26
CA PRO A 146 -0.07 -13.91 5.50
C PRO A 146 -0.05 -15.41 5.82
N SER A 147 -0.89 -15.82 6.76
CA SER A 147 -1.11 -17.22 7.14
C SER A 147 -1.86 -17.94 6.02
N THR A 148 -1.14 -18.37 4.99
CA THR A 148 -1.65 -19.09 3.82
C THR A 148 -1.07 -20.49 3.77
N ASN A 149 -1.79 -21.41 3.11
CA ASN A 149 -1.27 -22.75 2.82
C ASN A 149 0.00 -22.63 1.98
N GLY A 150 1.15 -22.96 2.57
CA GLY A 150 2.45 -22.80 1.90
C GLY A 150 3.33 -21.72 2.50
N GLY A 151 2.75 -20.73 3.19
CA GLY A 151 3.45 -19.56 3.70
C GLY A 151 3.91 -18.62 2.58
N ARG A 152 3.80 -17.32 2.81
CA ARG A 152 4.17 -16.29 1.85
C ARG A 152 5.02 -15.20 2.49
N TYR A 153 5.85 -14.56 1.67
CA TYR A 153 6.49 -13.29 2.05
C TYR A 153 5.46 -12.17 2.03
N PHE A 154 4.64 -12.12 0.99
CA PHE A 154 3.57 -11.15 0.86
C PHE A 154 2.45 -11.65 -0.06
N THR A 155 1.35 -10.91 -0.06
CA THR A 155 0.28 -11.01 -1.06
C THR A 155 -0.24 -9.62 -1.37
N MET A 156 -0.46 -9.34 -2.65
CA MET A 156 -1.14 -8.14 -3.12
C MET A 156 -2.47 -8.49 -3.74
N ASN A 157 -3.48 -7.68 -3.44
CA ASN A 157 -4.80 -7.83 -4.02
C ASN A 157 -5.30 -6.51 -4.59
N ILE A 158 -6.09 -6.57 -5.65
CA ILE A 158 -6.93 -5.46 -6.13
C ILE A 158 -8.38 -5.92 -6.02
N GLY A 159 -9.18 -5.25 -5.18
CA GLY A 159 -10.49 -5.77 -4.79
C GLY A 159 -10.36 -7.14 -4.11
N SER A 160 -11.13 -8.13 -4.56
CA SER A 160 -11.08 -9.51 -4.07
C SER A 160 -10.06 -10.40 -4.79
N HIS A 161 -9.30 -9.85 -5.74
CA HIS A 161 -8.46 -10.63 -6.63
C HIS A 161 -6.98 -10.50 -6.25
N GLU A 162 -6.32 -11.64 -6.11
CA GLU A 162 -4.89 -11.74 -5.85
C GLU A 162 -4.10 -11.46 -7.14
N VAL A 163 -3.24 -10.44 -7.09
CA VAL A 163 -2.51 -9.95 -8.27
C VAL A 163 -1.01 -10.13 -8.19
N ALA A 164 -0.47 -10.37 -6.99
CA ALA A 164 0.93 -10.74 -6.83
C ALA A 164 1.18 -11.50 -5.53
N PHE A 165 2.09 -12.47 -5.55
CA PHE A 165 2.64 -13.05 -4.32
C PHE A 165 4.01 -13.68 -4.55
N SER A 166 4.73 -13.89 -3.43
CA SER A 166 5.88 -14.80 -3.37
C SER A 166 5.76 -15.73 -2.18
N THR A 167 5.97 -17.03 -2.40
CA THR A 167 5.93 -18.04 -1.33
C THR A 167 7.23 -18.11 -0.54
N LEU A 168 7.18 -18.72 0.65
CA LEU A 168 8.40 -19.09 1.37
C LEU A 168 9.09 -20.25 0.66
N ARG A 169 10.44 -20.22 0.63
CA ARG A 169 11.22 -21.41 0.25
C ARG A 169 10.97 -22.50 1.29
N LYS A 170 10.66 -23.72 0.83
CA LYS A 170 10.61 -24.92 1.67
C LYS A 170 11.78 -25.84 1.32
N LYS A 171 12.08 -26.82 2.18
CA LYS A 171 13.18 -27.78 1.95
C LYS A 171 13.12 -28.40 0.55
N ASP A 172 11.91 -28.76 0.10
CA ASP A 172 11.71 -29.50 -1.16
C ASP A 172 11.03 -28.66 -2.26
N ARG A 173 10.83 -27.35 -2.04
CA ARG A 173 10.19 -26.47 -3.03
C ARG A 173 10.85 -25.10 -3.06
N LYS A 174 11.23 -24.67 -4.27
CA LYS A 174 11.73 -23.32 -4.51
C LYS A 174 10.63 -22.29 -4.23
N LYS A 175 11.05 -21.04 -4.05
CA LYS A 175 10.15 -19.89 -3.98
C LYS A 175 9.38 -19.81 -5.30
N LEU A 176 8.06 -19.77 -5.21
CA LEU A 176 7.16 -19.53 -6.33
C LEU A 176 6.71 -18.08 -6.28
N ASN A 177 6.82 -17.40 -7.41
CA ASN A 177 6.35 -16.04 -7.62
C ASN A 177 5.17 -16.07 -8.58
N MET A 178 4.23 -15.16 -8.39
CA MET A 178 3.08 -14.97 -9.26
C MET A 178 2.84 -13.48 -9.47
N LEU A 179 2.56 -13.11 -10.72
CA LEU A 179 2.07 -11.80 -11.12
C LEU A 179 0.91 -11.92 -12.09
N MET A 180 -0.15 -11.18 -11.83
CA MET A 180 -1.26 -11.00 -12.75
C MET A 180 -0.93 -9.92 -13.76
N LEU A 181 -1.13 -10.23 -15.04
CA LEU A 181 -0.83 -9.38 -16.19
C LEU A 181 -1.97 -9.45 -17.21
N ASP A 182 -1.93 -8.56 -18.19
CA ASP A 182 -2.76 -8.67 -19.39
C ASP A 182 -2.20 -9.71 -20.36
N SER A 183 -3.08 -10.37 -21.12
CA SER A 183 -2.76 -11.33 -22.18
C SER A 183 -1.83 -10.80 -23.26
N LEU A 184 -1.65 -9.48 -23.39
CA LEU A 184 -0.59 -8.86 -24.19
C LEU A 184 0.79 -9.48 -23.92
N ILE A 185 1.03 -10.01 -22.72
CA ILE A 185 2.29 -10.70 -22.40
C ILE A 185 2.58 -11.90 -23.31
N LEU A 186 1.55 -12.51 -23.90
CA LEU A 186 1.67 -13.65 -24.81
C LEU A 186 2.38 -13.29 -26.12
N ASP A 187 2.41 -12.00 -26.49
CA ASP A 187 3.08 -11.50 -27.69
C ASP A 187 4.62 -11.43 -27.55
N PHE A 188 5.16 -11.70 -26.36
CA PHE A 188 6.58 -11.54 -26.05
C PHE A 188 7.28 -12.90 -25.87
N PRO A 189 7.82 -13.51 -26.95
CA PRO A 189 8.39 -14.86 -26.90
C PRO A 189 9.61 -15.00 -25.98
N ASN A 190 10.33 -13.90 -25.73
CA ASN A 190 11.44 -13.88 -24.79
C ASN A 190 10.98 -14.08 -23.34
N VAL A 191 9.78 -13.63 -22.99
CA VAL A 191 9.17 -13.90 -21.67
C VAL A 191 8.91 -15.39 -21.52
N LYS A 192 8.32 -16.03 -22.54
CA LYS A 192 8.09 -17.48 -22.53
C LYS A 192 9.39 -18.27 -22.37
N LYS A 193 10.42 -17.94 -23.17
CA LYS A 193 11.76 -18.57 -23.05
C LYS A 193 12.37 -18.37 -21.67
N TRP A 194 12.16 -17.21 -21.05
CA TRP A 194 12.63 -16.94 -19.69
C TRP A 194 11.87 -17.77 -18.66
N LEU A 195 10.55 -17.89 -18.79
CA LEU A 195 9.71 -18.71 -17.91
C LEU A 195 10.08 -20.19 -17.98
N ASP A 196 10.32 -20.73 -19.18
CA ASP A 196 10.72 -22.13 -19.36
C ASP A 196 12.01 -22.45 -18.56
N LYS A 197 12.95 -21.49 -18.48
CA LYS A 197 14.18 -21.63 -17.67
C LYS A 197 13.94 -21.57 -16.15
N HIS A 198 12.83 -21.00 -15.74
CA HIS A 198 12.46 -20.77 -14.34
C HIS A 198 11.30 -21.68 -13.86
N ASN A 199 11.09 -22.82 -14.53
CA ASN A 199 9.95 -23.71 -14.26
C ASN A 199 8.62 -22.95 -14.20
N GLY A 200 8.48 -21.95 -15.08
CA GLY A 200 7.38 -21.02 -15.10
C GLY A 200 6.32 -21.36 -16.13
N SER A 201 5.18 -20.70 -16.01
CA SER A 201 4.05 -20.85 -16.90
C SER A 201 3.21 -19.58 -16.96
N ILE A 202 2.45 -19.45 -18.04
CA ILE A 202 1.40 -18.44 -18.18
C ILE A 202 0.08 -19.18 -18.18
N CYS A 203 -0.79 -18.88 -17.21
CA CYS A 203 -2.10 -19.51 -17.08
C CYS A 203 -3.19 -18.49 -17.43
N THR A 204 -4.15 -18.91 -18.26
CA THR A 204 -5.37 -18.10 -18.45
C THR A 204 -6.22 -18.23 -17.20
N GLU A 205 -6.49 -17.10 -16.56
CA GLU A 205 -7.14 -17.07 -15.25
C GLU A 205 -8.65 -17.14 -15.40
N ASN A 206 -9.29 -18.01 -14.62
CA ASN A 206 -10.74 -18.24 -14.63
C ASN A 206 -11.45 -17.60 -13.42
N TYR A 207 -10.79 -16.69 -12.70
CA TYR A 207 -11.46 -15.98 -11.61
C TYR A 207 -12.61 -15.16 -12.18
N ALA A 208 -13.83 -15.41 -11.70
CA ALA A 208 -15.02 -14.66 -12.11
C ALA A 208 -14.91 -13.13 -11.89
N THR A 209 -13.94 -12.70 -11.07
CA THR A 209 -13.68 -11.29 -10.74
C THR A 209 -12.48 -10.69 -11.47
N ALA A 210 -11.70 -11.50 -12.21
CA ALA A 210 -10.59 -10.98 -13.01
C ALA A 210 -11.13 -10.23 -14.24
N LEU A 211 -10.33 -9.29 -14.76
CA LEU A 211 -10.66 -8.60 -16.01
C LEU A 211 -10.65 -9.57 -17.19
N PRO A 212 -11.42 -9.29 -18.26
CA PRO A 212 -11.21 -9.95 -19.55
C PRO A 212 -9.73 -9.85 -19.93
N HIS A 213 -9.18 -10.90 -20.54
CA HIS A 213 -7.76 -10.96 -20.95
C HIS A 213 -6.74 -11.10 -19.80
N SER A 214 -7.15 -11.38 -18.58
CA SER A 214 -6.21 -11.66 -17.49
C SER A 214 -5.43 -12.95 -17.68
N VAL A 215 -4.12 -12.89 -17.44
CA VAL A 215 -3.27 -14.08 -17.32
C VAL A 215 -2.38 -13.97 -16.10
N SER A 216 -2.11 -15.09 -15.45
CA SER A 216 -1.12 -15.16 -14.38
C SER A 216 0.19 -15.71 -14.91
N VAL A 217 1.27 -15.07 -14.51
CA VAL A 217 2.63 -15.54 -14.75
C VAL A 217 3.17 -16.12 -13.46
N HIS A 218 3.42 -17.42 -13.48
CA HIS A 218 4.01 -18.17 -12.38
C HIS A 218 5.44 -18.56 -12.71
N PHE A 219 6.36 -18.47 -11.76
CA PHE A 219 7.74 -18.94 -11.94
C PHE A 219 8.44 -19.23 -10.63
N GLU A 220 9.35 -20.20 -10.66
CA GLU A 220 10.27 -20.48 -9.56
C GLU A 220 11.49 -19.57 -9.65
N GLY A 221 11.80 -18.86 -8.57
CA GLY A 221 12.93 -17.96 -8.60
C GLY A 221 13.11 -17.19 -7.31
N SER A 222 14.31 -16.66 -7.13
CA SER A 222 14.66 -15.67 -6.14
C SER A 222 14.01 -14.31 -6.44
N PHE A 223 14.26 -13.34 -5.56
CA PHE A 223 13.81 -11.97 -5.79
C PHE A 223 14.61 -11.29 -6.91
N SER A 224 15.86 -11.66 -7.14
CA SER A 224 16.63 -11.14 -8.29
C SER A 224 16.08 -11.65 -9.61
N ASP A 225 15.67 -12.91 -9.67
CA ASP A 225 15.09 -13.49 -10.89
C ASP A 225 13.77 -12.77 -11.23
N ALA A 226 12.97 -12.44 -10.21
CA ALA A 226 11.75 -11.65 -10.41
C ALA A 226 12.05 -10.23 -10.94
N LEU A 227 13.16 -9.61 -10.54
CA LEU A 227 13.59 -8.32 -11.09
C LEU A 227 14.12 -8.44 -12.52
N GLU A 228 14.76 -9.55 -12.87
CA GLU A 228 15.14 -9.86 -14.26
C GLU A 228 13.88 -9.94 -15.15
N LEU A 229 12.83 -10.63 -14.69
CA LEU A 229 11.54 -10.66 -15.40
C LEU A 229 11.01 -9.25 -15.67
N PHE A 230 11.10 -8.32 -14.70
CA PHE A 230 10.61 -6.94 -14.89
C PHE A 230 11.37 -6.17 -15.98
N SER A 231 12.60 -6.60 -16.28
CA SER A 231 13.42 -6.00 -17.33
C SER A 231 13.10 -6.51 -18.74
N LEU A 232 12.34 -7.61 -18.85
CA LEU A 232 11.97 -8.15 -20.16
C LEU A 232 10.94 -7.26 -20.86
N ASP A 233 11.11 -7.14 -22.17
CA ASP A 233 10.20 -6.37 -23.01
C ASP A 233 8.76 -6.89 -22.90
N GLY A 234 7.81 -5.96 -22.93
CA GLY A 234 6.38 -6.27 -22.78
C GLY A 234 5.86 -6.47 -21.37
N VAL A 235 6.69 -6.89 -20.40
CA VAL A 235 6.22 -7.20 -19.03
C VAL A 235 5.59 -5.97 -18.38
N ARG A 236 6.24 -4.81 -18.47
CA ARG A 236 5.71 -3.56 -17.90
C ARG A 236 4.41 -3.15 -18.57
N ARG A 237 4.31 -3.30 -19.89
CA ARG A 237 3.13 -2.93 -20.68
C ARG A 237 1.93 -3.80 -20.30
N ALA A 238 2.12 -5.11 -20.27
CA ALA A 238 1.08 -6.07 -19.88
C ALA A 238 0.66 -5.87 -18.42
N LEU A 239 1.60 -5.55 -17.53
CA LEU A 239 1.28 -5.27 -16.13
C LEU A 239 0.43 -4.02 -15.98
N ILE A 240 0.86 -2.89 -16.57
CA ILE A 240 0.15 -1.61 -16.44
C ILE A 240 -1.27 -1.73 -17.01
N ALA A 241 -1.41 -2.37 -18.18
CA ALA A 241 -2.71 -2.59 -18.81
C ALA A 241 -3.70 -3.24 -17.83
N TYR A 242 -3.31 -4.36 -17.21
CA TYR A 242 -4.17 -5.04 -16.25
C TYR A 242 -4.37 -4.26 -14.94
N TRP A 243 -3.28 -3.83 -14.30
CA TRP A 243 -3.34 -3.27 -12.95
C TRP A 243 -4.06 -1.94 -12.93
N TYR A 244 -3.83 -1.06 -13.90
CA TYR A 244 -4.48 0.24 -13.94
C TYR A 244 -5.97 0.11 -14.26
N GLU A 245 -6.35 -0.72 -15.22
CA GLU A 245 -7.77 -0.97 -15.50
C GLU A 245 -8.47 -1.54 -14.27
N ALA A 246 -7.84 -2.49 -13.57
CA ALA A 246 -8.40 -3.08 -12.36
C ALA A 246 -8.55 -2.05 -11.23
N LEU A 247 -7.55 -1.18 -11.02
CA LEU A 247 -7.58 -0.12 -10.02
C LEU A 247 -8.62 0.96 -10.33
N ILE A 248 -8.70 1.41 -11.59
CA ILE A 248 -9.72 2.39 -12.05
C ILE A 248 -11.11 1.83 -11.79
N LYS A 249 -11.39 0.63 -12.31
CA LYS A 249 -12.70 -0.02 -12.17
C LYS A 249 -13.09 -0.18 -10.71
N LYS A 250 -12.18 -0.62 -9.84
CA LYS A 250 -12.46 -0.78 -8.41
C LYS A 250 -12.62 0.54 -7.66
N THR A 251 -11.93 1.59 -8.11
CA THR A 251 -12.11 2.94 -7.58
C THR A 251 -13.48 3.50 -7.93
N GLU A 252 -13.95 3.31 -9.17
CA GLU A 252 -15.28 3.72 -9.63
C GLU A 252 -16.41 2.95 -8.92
N GLU A 253 -16.22 1.66 -8.65
CA GLU A 253 -17.13 0.87 -7.83
C GLU A 253 -17.22 1.37 -6.37
N ASN A 254 -16.24 2.17 -5.92
CA ASN A 254 -16.12 2.69 -4.55
C ASN A 254 -16.21 1.59 -3.47
N LYS A 255 -15.67 0.40 -3.78
CA LYS A 255 -15.67 -0.76 -2.88
C LYS A 255 -14.26 -1.11 -2.42
N LEU A 256 -14.11 -1.28 -1.11
CA LEU A 256 -12.88 -1.78 -0.52
C LEU A 256 -12.67 -3.26 -0.86
N SER A 257 -11.41 -3.68 -0.81
CA SER A 257 -11.01 -5.08 -0.90
C SER A 257 -11.66 -5.89 0.22
N THR A 258 -12.02 -7.13 -0.08
CA THR A 258 -12.42 -8.13 0.93
C THR A 258 -11.32 -8.42 1.95
N TYR A 259 -10.07 -8.06 1.61
CA TYR A 259 -8.88 -8.23 2.43
C TYR A 259 -8.40 -6.94 3.10
N GLU A 260 -9.17 -5.85 3.02
CA GLU A 260 -8.76 -4.52 3.52
C GLU A 260 -8.28 -4.58 4.98
N ARG A 261 -9.01 -5.26 5.86
CA ARG A 261 -8.65 -5.43 7.28
C ARG A 261 -7.29 -6.08 7.55
N TYR A 262 -6.66 -6.69 6.55
CA TYR A 262 -5.35 -7.32 6.67
C TYR A 262 -4.22 -6.46 6.07
N HIS A 263 -4.58 -5.31 5.49
CA HIS A 263 -3.63 -4.44 4.82
C HIS A 263 -2.60 -3.89 5.81
N ASN A 264 -1.31 -3.97 5.46
CA ASN A 264 -0.24 -3.41 6.26
C ASN A 264 0.09 -1.98 5.84
N TYR A 265 -0.72 -1.02 6.29
CA TYR A 265 -0.54 0.42 6.04
C TYR A 265 0.85 0.91 6.45
N ASN A 266 1.32 0.52 7.64
CA ASN A 266 2.64 0.88 8.14
C ASN A 266 3.79 0.34 7.26
N ALA A 267 3.59 -0.80 6.58
CA ALA A 267 4.59 -1.31 5.64
C ALA A 267 4.64 -0.45 4.38
N VAL A 268 3.46 -0.08 3.84
CA VAL A 268 3.35 0.83 2.69
C VAL A 268 4.00 2.18 3.00
N ALA A 269 3.71 2.78 4.15
CA ALA A 269 4.30 4.06 4.56
C ALA A 269 5.84 4.01 4.54
N LYS A 270 6.45 2.97 5.12
CA LYS A 270 7.90 2.81 5.09
C LYS A 270 8.47 2.53 3.70
N ILE A 271 7.77 1.76 2.85
CA ILE A 271 8.18 1.55 1.45
C ILE A 271 8.17 2.89 0.69
N MET A 272 7.12 3.69 0.86
CA MET A 272 7.01 5.00 0.22
C MET A 272 8.08 5.98 0.69
N LYS A 273 8.45 5.94 1.97
CA LYS A 273 9.59 6.71 2.48
C LYS A 273 10.88 6.30 1.76
N ARG A 274 11.15 5.01 1.63
CA ARG A 274 12.34 4.48 0.95
C ARG A 274 12.39 4.81 -0.55
N ILE A 275 11.24 5.01 -1.18
CA ILE A 275 11.15 5.40 -2.60
C ILE A 275 11.52 6.87 -2.81
N LYS A 276 11.30 7.72 -1.79
CA LYS A 276 11.58 9.17 -1.83
C LYS A 276 13.02 9.53 -1.44
N GLU A 277 13.72 8.63 -0.74
CA GLU A 277 15.16 8.71 -0.44
C GLU A 277 16.02 8.41 -1.68
#